data_AF-A0A4V2T3Y8-F1
#
_entry.id   AF-A0A4V2T3Y8-F1
#
_cell.length_a   1.000
_cell.length_b   1.000
_cell.length_c   1.000
_cell.angle_alpha   90.00
_cell.angle_beta   90.00
_cell.angle_gamma   90.00
#
_symmetry.space_group_name_H-M   'P 1'
#
loop_
_entity.id
_entity.type
_entity.pdbx_description
1 polymer ?
#
loop_
_entity_poly.entity_id
_entity_poly.type
_entity_poly.pdbx_seq_one_letter_code
_entity_poly.pdbx_strand_id
1 'polypeptide(L)'
;MVYESEKSLIASLIEEINKTTKEDEKEKLSCRLYQEIKKLNKLFILDQKHKRKNLLEDMNARGIFIECSTLGSKALKEKWESIFAKNLTEEERKEIYFNQFLWHIFSYEKVTFLKTNRAREAFNNVIKDEVIAFYQNNNIVHHFKNGAFLKDTDFDSEDDLYIVDTNFQWTYVVTHEEQCGPYFFTYNMDILK
;
A
#
# COMPACT_ATOMS: atom_id res chain seq x y z
N MET A 1 -21.25 -0.35 0.81
CA MET A 1 -22.48 -0.90 1.46
C MET A 1 -22.41 -0.97 2.98
N VAL A 2 -21.29 -1.33 3.63
CA VAL A 2 -21.26 -1.58 5.10
C VAL A 2 -21.40 -0.32 5.98
N TYR A 3 -21.26 0.89 5.42
CA TYR A 3 -21.24 2.15 6.20
C TYR A 3 -22.20 3.22 5.70
N GLU A 4 -23.05 2.92 4.73
CA GLU A 4 -23.87 3.96 4.09
C GLU A 4 -24.87 4.57 5.07
N SER A 5 -25.41 3.78 6.01
CA SER A 5 -26.28 4.26 7.07
C SER A 5 -25.59 5.26 8.00
N GLU A 6 -24.40 4.92 8.51
CA GLU A 6 -23.63 5.77 9.41
C GLU A 6 -23.13 7.04 8.72
N LYS A 7 -22.68 6.94 7.46
CA LYS A 7 -22.27 8.10 6.65
C LYS A 7 -23.45 9.04 6.38
N SER A 8 -24.61 8.48 6.03
CA SER A 8 -25.84 9.25 5.80
C SER A 8 -26.31 9.97 7.07
N LEU A 9 -26.25 9.29 8.23
CA LEU A 9 -26.58 9.90 9.52
C LEU A 9 -25.62 11.04 9.89
N ILE A 10 -24.31 10.85 9.72
CA ILE A 10 -23.30 11.88 9.95
C ILE A 10 -23.56 13.10 9.05
N ALA A 11 -23.83 12.88 7.76
CA ALA A 11 -24.14 13.96 6.83
C ALA A 11 -25.39 14.74 7.25
N SER A 12 -26.46 14.05 7.66
CA SER A 12 -27.69 14.67 8.17
C SER A 12 -27.43 15.49 9.43
N LEU A 13 -26.61 14.99 10.37
CA LEU A 13 -26.27 15.71 11.60
C LEU A 13 -25.46 16.99 11.31
N ILE A 14 -24.52 16.92 10.37
CA ILE A 14 -23.76 18.10 9.92
C ILE A 14 -24.71 19.16 9.34
N GLU A 15 -25.64 18.75 8.49
CA GLU A 15 -26.64 19.66 7.90
C GLU A 15 -27.54 20.30 8.97
N GLU A 16 -27.98 19.52 9.94
CA GLU A 16 -28.83 19.98 11.05
C GLU A 16 -28.09 20.97 11.96
N ILE A 17 -26.81 20.71 12.28
CA ILE A 17 -25.95 21.62 13.03
C ILE A 17 -25.80 22.96 12.31
N ASN A 18 -25.60 22.94 10.99
CA ASN A 18 -25.45 24.16 10.18
C ASN A 18 -26.73 25.01 10.13
N LYS A 19 -27.90 24.39 10.28
CA LYS A 19 -29.21 25.06 10.30
C LYS A 19 -29.63 25.56 11.70
N THR A 20 -29.01 25.03 12.75
CA THR A 20 -29.39 25.32 14.14
C THR A 20 -28.74 26.61 14.63
N THR A 21 -29.56 27.54 15.13
CA THR A 21 -29.12 28.85 15.64
C THR A 21 -29.02 28.93 17.17
N LYS A 22 -29.65 27.99 17.88
CA LYS A 22 -29.59 27.91 19.34
C LYS A 22 -28.36 27.14 19.80
N GLU A 23 -27.55 27.76 20.66
CA GLU A 23 -26.27 27.21 21.08
C GLU A 23 -26.43 25.87 21.83
N ASP A 24 -27.35 25.78 22.79
CA ASP A 24 -27.57 24.55 23.57
C ASP A 24 -28.03 23.36 22.70
N GLU A 25 -28.81 23.62 21.65
CA GLU A 25 -29.25 22.58 20.71
C GLU A 25 -28.09 22.16 19.80
N LYS A 26 -27.29 23.13 19.35
CA LYS A 26 -26.09 22.91 18.54
C LYS A 26 -25.03 22.09 19.29
N GLU A 27 -24.83 22.35 20.58
CA GLU A 27 -23.92 21.58 21.42
C GLU A 27 -24.34 20.12 21.53
N LYS A 28 -25.63 19.85 21.78
CA LYS A 28 -26.18 18.48 21.83
C LYS A 28 -26.00 17.73 20.52
N LEU A 29 -26.28 18.39 19.38
CA LEU A 29 -26.08 17.82 18.05
C LEU A 29 -24.60 17.53 17.78
N SER A 30 -23.70 18.42 18.20
CA SER A 30 -22.25 18.25 18.07
C SER A 30 -21.74 17.07 18.90
N CYS A 31 -22.23 16.88 20.13
CA CYS A 31 -21.92 15.71 20.94
C CYS A 31 -22.38 14.41 20.27
N ARG A 32 -23.58 14.40 19.69
CA ARG A 32 -24.10 13.25 18.95
C ARG A 32 -23.26 12.95 17.71
N LEU A 33 -22.92 13.97 16.93
CA LEU A 33 -22.04 13.85 15.76
C LEU A 33 -20.70 13.20 16.14
N TYR A 34 -20.07 13.67 17.23
CA TYR A 34 -18.82 13.10 17.71
C TYR A 34 -18.94 11.60 18.06
N GLN A 35 -20.04 11.20 18.70
CA GLN A 35 -20.30 9.80 19.03
C GLN A 35 -20.44 8.93 17.78
N GLU A 36 -21.17 9.40 16.75
CA GLU A 36 -21.34 8.67 15.49
C GLU A 36 -20.03 8.58 14.70
N ILE A 37 -19.23 9.64 14.64
CA ILE A 37 -17.89 9.60 14.02
C ILE A 37 -17.01 8.57 14.73
N LYS A 38 -17.02 8.55 16.08
CA LYS A 38 -16.26 7.57 16.86
C LYS A 38 -16.71 6.13 16.57
N LYS A 39 -18.02 5.91 16.43
CA LYS A 39 -18.59 4.60 16.07
C LYS A 39 -18.15 4.18 14.66
N LEU A 40 -18.25 5.09 13.68
CA LEU A 40 -17.82 4.82 12.30
C LEU A 40 -16.33 4.46 12.23
N ASN A 41 -15.47 5.20 12.93
CA ASN A 41 -14.04 4.91 12.99
C ASN A 41 -13.77 3.51 13.60
N LYS A 42 -14.48 3.14 14.66
CA LYS A 42 -14.36 1.80 15.26
C LYS A 42 -14.78 0.70 14.29
N LEU A 43 -15.87 0.89 13.56
CA LEU A 43 -16.34 -0.06 12.55
C LEU A 43 -15.33 -0.21 11.40
N PHE A 44 -14.79 0.90 10.91
CA PHE A 44 -13.75 0.91 9.89
C PHE A 44 -12.52 0.09 10.31
N ILE A 45 -12.03 0.29 11.54
CA ILE A 45 -10.89 -0.48 12.08
C ILE A 45 -11.21 -1.98 12.13
N LEU A 46 -12.42 -2.35 12.55
CA LEU A 46 -12.84 -3.76 12.66
C LEU A 46 -12.93 -4.44 11.29
N ASP A 47 -13.47 -3.77 10.29
CA ASP A 47 -13.56 -4.28 8.92
C ASP A 47 -12.18 -4.42 8.28
N GLN A 48 -11.29 -3.43 8.44
CA GLN A 48 -9.91 -3.55 7.97
C GLN A 48 -9.20 -4.76 8.63
N LYS A 49 -9.40 -4.96 9.94
CA LYS A 49 -8.87 -6.13 10.64
C LYS A 49 -9.48 -7.44 10.12
N HIS A 50 -10.77 -7.46 9.81
CA HIS A 50 -11.45 -8.64 9.28
C HIS A 50 -10.97 -8.98 7.87
N LYS A 51 -10.89 -7.99 6.97
CA LYS A 51 -10.33 -8.14 5.62
C LYS A 51 -8.91 -8.65 5.65
N ARG A 52 -8.05 -8.05 6.48
CA ARG A 52 -6.67 -8.50 6.69
C ARG A 52 -6.61 -9.94 7.15
N LYS A 53 -7.47 -10.33 8.09
CA LYS A 53 -7.56 -11.71 8.58
C LYS A 53 -7.96 -12.68 7.45
N ASN A 54 -9.02 -12.36 6.70
CA ASN A 54 -9.49 -13.20 5.60
C ASN A 54 -8.43 -13.34 4.49
N LEU A 55 -7.70 -12.25 4.18
CA LEU A 55 -6.59 -12.28 3.24
C LEU A 55 -5.48 -13.23 3.70
N LEU A 56 -5.11 -13.18 4.99
CA LEU A 56 -4.12 -14.09 5.56
C LEU A 56 -4.58 -15.55 5.56
N GLU A 57 -5.87 -15.80 5.84
CA GLU A 57 -6.45 -17.14 5.77
C GLU A 57 -6.48 -17.68 4.34
N ASP A 58 -6.81 -16.84 3.35
CA ASP A 58 -6.75 -17.18 1.93
C ASP A 58 -5.32 -17.48 1.46
N MET A 59 -4.36 -16.63 1.82
CA MET A 59 -2.94 -16.85 1.51
C MET A 59 -2.46 -18.19 2.08
N ASN A 60 -2.79 -18.47 3.35
CA ASN A 60 -2.43 -19.73 3.99
C ASN A 60 -3.12 -20.93 3.30
N ALA A 61 -4.39 -20.80 2.89
CA ALA A 61 -5.10 -21.83 2.14
C ALA A 61 -4.48 -22.11 0.75
N ARG A 62 -3.86 -21.10 0.14
CA ARG A 62 -3.04 -21.23 -1.08
C ARG A 62 -1.62 -21.77 -0.82
N GLY A 63 -1.27 -22.03 0.44
CA GLY A 63 0.05 -22.52 0.84
C GLY A 63 1.13 -21.43 0.89
N ILE A 64 0.73 -20.16 0.99
CA ILE A 64 1.63 -19.02 1.16
C ILE A 64 1.81 -18.80 2.66
N PHE A 65 3.06 -18.82 3.13
CA PHE A 65 3.38 -18.61 4.54
C PHE A 65 4.12 -17.29 4.74
N ILE A 66 3.80 -16.59 5.83
CA ILE A 66 4.47 -15.33 6.18
C ILE A 66 5.37 -15.57 7.39
N GLU A 67 6.65 -15.28 7.22
CA GLU A 67 7.65 -15.37 8.26
C GLU A 67 8.22 -14.00 8.61
N CYS A 68 8.89 -13.94 9.77
CA CYS A 68 9.69 -12.79 10.13
C CYS A 68 10.91 -12.70 9.20
N SER A 69 11.06 -11.59 8.50
CA SER A 69 12.30 -11.30 7.76
C SER A 69 13.47 -11.17 8.71
N THR A 70 14.63 -11.69 8.30
CA THR A 70 15.91 -11.51 9.01
C THR A 70 16.45 -10.08 8.89
N LEU A 71 16.01 -9.35 7.86
CA LEU A 71 16.34 -7.94 7.64
C LEU A 71 15.19 -7.04 8.10
N GLY A 72 15.54 -5.98 8.82
CA GLY A 72 14.60 -4.91 9.16
C GLY A 72 14.31 -3.97 7.98
N SER A 73 13.18 -3.27 8.05
CA SER A 73 12.70 -2.33 7.00
C SER A 73 13.77 -1.32 6.57
N LYS A 74 14.56 -0.75 7.51
CA LYS A 74 15.64 0.18 7.18
C LYS A 74 16.71 -0.43 6.26
N ALA A 75 17.22 -1.62 6.61
CA ALA A 75 18.24 -2.30 5.81
C ALA A 75 17.70 -2.71 4.43
N LEU A 76 16.41 -3.07 4.35
CA LEU A 76 15.75 -3.38 3.08
C LEU A 76 15.62 -2.14 2.19
N LYS A 77 15.26 -0.98 2.73
CA LYS A 77 15.21 0.29 1.99
C LYS A 77 16.60 0.68 1.47
N GLU A 78 17.61 0.67 2.34
CA GLU A 78 19.00 0.95 1.95
C GLU A 78 19.47 0.00 0.84
N LYS A 79 19.16 -1.30 0.96
CA LYS A 79 19.48 -2.28 -0.09
C LYS A 79 18.71 -2.00 -1.38
N TRP A 80 17.41 -1.72 -1.30
CA TRP A 80 16.58 -1.37 -2.46
C TRP A 80 17.14 -0.15 -3.19
N GLU A 81 17.47 0.91 -2.45
CA GLU A 81 18.08 2.14 -2.98
C GLU A 81 19.41 1.85 -3.69
N SER A 82 20.28 1.08 -3.04
CA SER A 82 21.61 0.73 -3.57
C SER A 82 21.57 -0.08 -4.87
N ILE A 83 20.44 -0.69 -5.19
CA ILE A 83 20.24 -1.49 -6.39
C ILE A 83 19.46 -0.67 -7.41
N PHE A 84 18.18 -0.41 -7.15
CA PHE A 84 17.25 0.15 -8.13
C PHE A 84 17.46 1.65 -8.39
N ALA A 85 18.04 2.39 -7.43
CA ALA A 85 18.33 3.81 -7.54
C ALA A 85 19.84 4.13 -7.61
N LYS A 86 20.67 3.13 -7.96
CA LYS A 86 22.14 3.24 -7.94
C LYS A 86 22.72 4.27 -8.91
N ASN A 87 22.01 4.55 -10.00
CA ASN A 87 22.48 5.45 -11.07
C ASN A 87 22.05 6.90 -10.85
N LEU A 88 21.24 7.20 -9.83
CA LEU A 88 20.79 8.57 -9.56
C LEU A 88 21.88 9.39 -8.89
N THR A 89 22.12 10.59 -9.41
CA THR A 89 22.94 11.59 -8.72
C THR A 89 22.22 12.19 -7.53
N GLU A 90 22.95 12.88 -6.65
CA GLU A 90 22.36 13.61 -5.53
C GLU A 90 21.42 14.73 -5.99
N GLU A 91 21.73 15.38 -7.12
CA GLU A 91 20.86 16.38 -7.73
C GLU A 91 19.55 15.76 -8.23
N GLU A 92 19.61 14.63 -8.94
CA GLU A 92 18.42 13.91 -9.41
C GLU A 92 17.57 13.41 -8.24
N ARG A 93 18.19 12.90 -7.17
CA ARG A 93 17.50 12.48 -5.95
C ARG A 93 16.71 13.63 -5.32
N LYS A 94 17.27 14.84 -5.30
CA LYS A 94 16.57 16.04 -4.79
C LYS A 94 15.44 16.48 -5.72
N GLU A 95 15.66 16.46 -7.03
CA GLU A 95 14.68 16.87 -8.04
C GLU A 95 13.38 16.05 -7.96
N ILE A 96 13.52 14.74 -7.73
CA ILE A 96 12.37 13.84 -7.66
C ILE A 96 11.84 13.66 -6.24
N TYR A 97 12.32 14.43 -5.26
CA TYR A 97 11.94 14.27 -3.86
C TYR A 97 12.12 12.82 -3.34
N PHE A 98 13.23 12.16 -3.71
CA PHE A 98 13.47 10.74 -3.44
C PHE A 98 13.44 10.38 -1.96
N ASN A 99 13.76 11.34 -1.09
CA ASN A 99 13.71 11.17 0.36
C ASN A 99 12.28 11.03 0.93
N GLN A 100 11.24 11.37 0.15
CA GLN A 100 9.85 11.21 0.56
C GLN A 100 9.33 9.82 0.21
N PHE A 101 9.50 9.40 -1.05
CA PHE A 101 9.04 8.11 -1.54
C PHE A 101 10.06 7.50 -2.52
N LEU A 102 10.45 6.25 -2.28
CA LEU A 102 11.38 5.55 -3.16
C LEU A 102 10.79 5.31 -4.55
N TRP A 103 9.47 5.14 -4.64
CA TRP A 103 8.76 4.94 -5.91
C TRP A 103 8.79 6.16 -6.84
N HIS A 104 9.26 7.32 -6.38
CA HIS A 104 9.45 8.51 -7.22
C HIS A 104 10.40 8.27 -8.40
N ILE A 105 11.31 7.29 -8.32
CA ILE A 105 12.15 6.94 -9.48
C ILE A 105 11.33 6.48 -10.69
N PHE A 106 10.12 5.95 -10.44
CA PHE A 106 9.20 5.52 -11.48
C PHE A 106 8.28 6.67 -11.92
N SER A 107 7.65 7.41 -11.00
CA SER A 107 6.74 8.49 -11.38
C SER A 107 7.44 9.64 -12.11
N TYR A 108 8.73 9.87 -11.81
CA TYR A 108 9.58 10.83 -12.53
C TYR A 108 10.39 10.21 -13.67
N GLU A 109 10.10 8.98 -14.06
CA GLU A 109 10.66 8.32 -15.25
C GLU A 109 12.20 8.22 -15.29
N LYS A 110 12.83 8.12 -14.11
CA LYS A 110 14.31 8.01 -14.02
C LYS A 110 14.83 6.61 -14.36
N VAL A 111 13.96 5.61 -14.40
CA VAL A 111 14.27 4.24 -14.84
C VAL A 111 13.20 3.74 -15.81
N THR A 112 13.50 2.71 -16.59
CA THR A 112 12.51 2.06 -17.46
C THR A 112 11.72 1.01 -16.67
N PHE A 113 10.39 1.10 -16.65
CA PHE A 113 9.51 0.23 -15.87
C PHE A 113 8.24 -0.13 -16.64
N LEU A 114 7.50 -1.10 -16.12
CA LEU A 114 6.09 -1.34 -16.47
C LEU A 114 5.19 -0.65 -15.45
N LYS A 115 4.02 -0.19 -15.91
CA LYS A 115 3.00 0.47 -15.08
C LYS A 115 1.65 -0.21 -15.24
N THR A 116 0.76 -0.03 -14.27
CA THR A 116 -0.65 -0.47 -14.29
C THR A 116 -0.80 -1.95 -14.67
N ASN A 117 -1.61 -2.29 -15.66
CA ASN A 117 -1.90 -3.67 -16.05
C ASN A 117 -0.65 -4.44 -16.47
N ARG A 118 0.30 -3.79 -17.15
CA ARG A 118 1.56 -4.45 -17.54
C ARG A 118 2.42 -4.79 -16.33
N ALA A 119 2.43 -3.92 -15.32
CA ALA A 119 3.13 -4.21 -14.06
C ALA A 119 2.48 -5.38 -13.31
N ARG A 120 1.14 -5.39 -13.24
CA ARG A 120 0.35 -6.47 -12.62
C ARG A 120 0.58 -7.81 -13.32
N GLU A 121 0.53 -7.83 -14.64
CA GLU A 121 0.82 -9.00 -15.47
C GLU A 121 2.26 -9.51 -15.23
N ALA A 122 3.25 -8.60 -15.25
CA ALA A 122 4.64 -8.97 -14.99
C ALA A 122 4.84 -9.53 -13.59
N PHE A 123 4.22 -8.93 -12.56
CA PHE A 123 4.27 -9.46 -11.20
C PHE A 123 3.65 -10.84 -11.10
N ASN A 124 2.49 -11.07 -11.73
CA ASN A 124 1.84 -12.38 -11.70
C ASN A 124 2.68 -13.45 -12.41
N ASN A 125 3.37 -13.10 -13.49
CA ASN A 125 4.12 -14.04 -14.33
C ASN A 125 5.57 -14.24 -13.93
N VAL A 126 6.19 -13.32 -13.17
CA VAL A 126 7.58 -13.50 -12.73
C VAL A 126 7.70 -14.71 -11.81
N ILE A 127 8.83 -15.42 -11.92
CA ILE A 127 9.14 -16.54 -11.01
C ILE A 127 9.34 -15.97 -9.61
N LYS A 128 8.53 -16.45 -8.67
CA LYS A 128 8.52 -16.06 -7.26
C LYS A 128 8.65 -17.33 -6.43
N ASP A 129 9.81 -17.57 -5.82
CA ASP A 129 9.96 -18.63 -4.82
C ASP A 129 9.71 -18.04 -3.42
N GLU A 130 10.53 -17.07 -3.06
CA GLU A 130 10.35 -16.27 -1.86
C GLU A 130 10.39 -14.79 -2.21
N VAL A 131 9.54 -14.00 -1.56
CA VAL A 131 9.50 -12.55 -1.76
C VAL A 131 9.44 -11.83 -0.43
N ILE A 132 10.03 -10.64 -0.39
CA ILE A 132 10.05 -9.78 0.79
C ILE A 132 9.24 -8.54 0.45
N ALA A 133 8.30 -8.18 1.32
CA ALA A 133 7.54 -6.94 1.20
C ALA A 133 7.81 -6.02 2.41
N PHE A 134 8.03 -4.74 2.13
CA PHE A 134 8.27 -3.71 3.14
C PHE A 134 7.60 -2.39 2.74
N TYR A 135 7.35 -1.52 3.71
CA TYR A 135 6.58 -0.29 3.51
C TYR A 135 7.43 0.97 3.60
N GLN A 136 7.05 2.03 2.87
CA GLN A 136 7.69 3.35 2.98
C GLN A 136 7.63 3.90 4.41
N ASN A 137 6.44 3.91 5.01
CA ASN A 137 6.13 4.71 6.20
C ASN A 137 6.03 3.88 7.49
N ASN A 138 6.40 2.61 7.47
CA ASN A 138 6.45 1.79 8.68
C ASN A 138 7.59 0.74 8.64
N ASN A 139 7.76 0.05 9.77
CA ASN A 139 8.83 -0.94 9.97
C ASN A 139 8.38 -2.39 9.78
N ILE A 140 7.14 -2.61 9.33
CA ILE A 140 6.61 -3.94 9.07
C ILE A 140 7.33 -4.51 7.85
N VAL A 141 7.72 -5.77 7.95
CA VAL A 141 8.29 -6.55 6.87
C VAL A 141 7.58 -7.90 6.83
N HIS A 142 7.19 -8.32 5.64
CA HIS A 142 6.61 -9.64 5.39
C HIS A 142 7.55 -10.44 4.51
N HIS A 143 8.00 -11.59 4.99
CA HIS A 143 8.72 -12.55 4.17
C HIS A 143 7.73 -13.64 3.77
N PHE A 144 7.31 -13.62 2.50
CA PHE A 144 6.41 -14.61 1.95
C PHE A 144 7.21 -15.79 1.39
N LYS A 145 6.91 -16.98 1.92
CA LYS A 145 7.36 -18.27 1.39
C LYS A 145 6.34 -18.79 0.39
N ASN A 146 6.81 -19.52 -0.61
CA ASN A 146 5.97 -20.07 -1.69
C ASN A 146 5.22 -18.95 -2.45
N GLY A 147 5.97 -17.93 -2.86
CA GLY A 147 5.47 -16.74 -3.53
C GLY A 147 4.88 -16.97 -4.92
N ALA A 148 5.01 -18.18 -5.48
CA ALA A 148 4.47 -18.55 -6.79
C ALA A 148 2.94 -18.38 -6.88
N PHE A 149 2.27 -18.49 -5.73
CA PHE A 149 0.82 -18.34 -5.63
C PHE A 149 0.36 -16.90 -5.34
N LEU A 150 1.28 -15.97 -5.04
CA LEU A 150 0.94 -14.56 -4.83
C LEU A 150 0.44 -13.94 -6.12
N LYS A 151 -0.59 -13.11 -5.98
CA LYS A 151 -1.19 -12.34 -7.06
C LYS A 151 -1.10 -10.86 -6.75
N ASP A 152 -1.05 -10.02 -7.78
CA ASP A 152 -1.07 -8.58 -7.63
C ASP A 152 -2.27 -8.09 -6.80
N THR A 153 -3.43 -8.73 -6.99
CA THR A 153 -4.68 -8.42 -6.28
C THR A 153 -4.62 -8.66 -4.78
N ASP A 154 -3.63 -9.44 -4.30
CA ASP A 154 -3.41 -9.64 -2.86
C ASP A 154 -3.00 -8.34 -2.15
N PHE A 155 -2.58 -7.32 -2.93
CA PHE A 155 -2.01 -6.06 -2.44
C PHE A 155 -2.83 -4.83 -2.85
N ASP A 156 -4.04 -5.00 -3.40
CA ASP A 156 -4.88 -3.87 -3.86
C ASP A 156 -5.33 -2.93 -2.73
N SER A 157 -5.25 -3.37 -1.48
CA SER A 157 -5.57 -2.56 -0.29
C SER A 157 -4.34 -2.02 0.44
N GLU A 158 -3.14 -2.20 -0.14
CA GLU A 158 -1.88 -1.80 0.48
C GLU A 158 -1.37 -0.48 -0.11
N ASP A 159 -0.74 0.33 0.73
CA ASP A 159 -0.22 1.65 0.37
C ASP A 159 1.29 1.70 0.57
N ASP A 160 2.01 2.27 -0.41
CA ASP A 160 3.47 2.45 -0.38
C ASP A 160 4.25 1.17 -0.04
N LEU A 161 3.84 0.07 -0.68
CA LEU A 161 4.39 -1.27 -0.51
C LEU A 161 5.43 -1.56 -1.60
N TYR A 162 6.58 -2.06 -1.18
CA TYR A 162 7.65 -2.52 -2.07
C TYR A 162 7.80 -4.02 -1.88
N ILE A 163 7.67 -4.76 -2.96
CA ILE A 163 7.86 -6.22 -3.03
C ILE A 163 9.11 -6.48 -3.87
N VAL A 164 9.98 -7.35 -3.39
CA VAL A 164 11.21 -7.78 -4.07
C VAL A 164 11.39 -9.27 -3.93
N ASP A 165 12.10 -9.89 -4.87
CA ASP A 165 12.70 -11.20 -4.63
C ASP A 165 13.87 -11.08 -3.63
N THR A 166 14.31 -12.21 -3.08
CA THR A 166 15.40 -12.27 -2.09
C THR A 166 16.74 -11.76 -2.64
N ASN A 167 16.94 -11.80 -3.95
CA ASN A 167 18.15 -11.32 -4.63
C ASN A 167 17.99 -9.91 -5.22
N PHE A 168 16.84 -9.27 -5.09
CA PHE A 168 16.56 -7.91 -5.59
C PHE A 168 16.80 -7.79 -7.11
N GLN A 169 16.47 -8.84 -7.87
CA GLN A 169 16.51 -8.85 -9.34
C GLN A 169 15.31 -8.14 -9.96
N TRP A 170 14.21 -8.03 -9.22
CA TRP A 170 13.03 -7.26 -9.60
C TRP A 170 12.37 -6.61 -8.39
N THR A 171 11.56 -5.58 -8.65
CA THR A 171 10.69 -4.98 -7.65
C THR A 171 9.31 -4.70 -8.23
N TYR A 172 8.28 -4.98 -7.44
CA TYR A 172 6.91 -4.57 -7.68
C TYR A 172 6.49 -3.58 -6.59
N VAL A 173 5.89 -2.47 -7.00
CA VAL A 173 5.64 -1.35 -6.10
C VAL A 173 4.20 -0.89 -6.20
N VAL A 174 3.50 -0.89 -5.07
CA VAL A 174 2.14 -0.37 -4.92
C VAL A 174 2.21 0.99 -4.25
N THR A 175 1.56 1.99 -4.83
CA THR A 175 1.57 3.37 -4.36
C THR A 175 0.22 3.75 -3.76
N HIS A 176 0.22 4.68 -2.81
CA HIS A 176 -1.02 5.22 -2.25
C HIS A 176 -1.77 6.17 -3.21
N GLU A 177 -1.10 6.66 -4.25
CA GLU A 177 -1.70 7.54 -5.25
C GLU A 177 -2.32 6.72 -6.39
N GLU A 178 -3.64 6.84 -6.60
CA GLU A 178 -4.37 6.09 -7.65
C GLU A 178 -3.84 6.33 -9.08
N GLN A 179 -3.21 7.50 -9.31
CA GLN A 179 -2.64 7.88 -10.61
C GLN A 179 -1.22 7.36 -10.84
N CYS A 180 -0.58 6.85 -9.79
CA CYS A 180 0.75 6.27 -9.81
C CYS A 180 0.66 4.75 -9.66
N GLY A 181 1.59 4.05 -10.31
CA GLY A 181 1.72 2.62 -10.20
C GLY A 181 0.48 1.76 -10.58
N PRO A 182 0.42 0.52 -10.08
CA PRO A 182 1.58 -0.18 -9.56
C PRO A 182 2.71 -0.22 -10.61
N TYR A 183 3.95 -0.28 -10.13
CA TYR A 183 5.14 -0.33 -10.98
C TYR A 183 5.79 -1.70 -10.90
N PHE A 184 6.37 -2.16 -11.99
CA PHE A 184 7.24 -3.33 -12.01
C PHE A 184 8.55 -2.97 -12.71
N PHE A 185 9.66 -3.33 -12.09
CA PHE A 185 11.00 -3.10 -12.63
C PHE A 185 11.83 -4.37 -12.50
N THR A 186 12.60 -4.67 -13.53
CA THR A 186 13.68 -5.66 -13.52
C THR A 186 14.79 -5.19 -14.45
N TYR A 187 16.02 -5.65 -14.28
CA TYR A 187 17.09 -5.35 -15.24
C TYR A 187 16.93 -6.09 -16.58
N ASN A 188 16.13 -7.15 -16.60
CA ASN A 188 15.89 -7.99 -17.79
C ASN A 188 14.57 -7.61 -18.51
N MET A 189 14.31 -6.33 -18.71
CA MET A 189 13.05 -5.86 -19.35
C MET A 189 12.86 -6.36 -20.78
N ASP A 190 13.93 -6.79 -21.45
CA ASP A 190 13.85 -7.37 -22.81
C ASP A 190 13.21 -8.76 -22.85
N ILE A 191 13.00 -9.41 -21.70
CA ILE A 191 12.32 -10.72 -21.59
C ILE A 191 10.79 -10.55 -21.38
N LEU A 192 10.32 -9.31 -21.16
CA LEU A 192 8.91 -9.00 -20.86
C LEU A 192 8.16 -8.33 -22.04
N LYS A 193 8.78 -8.27 -23.23
CA LYS A 193 8.17 -7.83 -24.50
C LYS A 193 7.64 -9.04 -25.27
#